data_AF-A0A2A3MXF9-F1
#
_entry.id   AF-A0A2A3MXF9-F1
#
_cell.length_a   1.000
_cell.length_b   1.000
_cell.length_c   1.000
_cell.angle_alpha   90.00
_cell.angle_beta   90.00
_cell.angle_gamma   90.00
#
_symmetry.space_group_name_H-M   'P 1'
#
loop_
_entity.id
_entity.type
_entity.pdbx_description
1 polymer ?
#
loop_
_entity_poly.entity_id
_entity_poly.type
_entity_poly.pdbx_seq_one_letter_code
_entity_poly.pdbx_strand_id
1 'polypeptide(L)'
;MRSIAILSLLLLPLGISEVSAHPGGLNSEGCHNNRKTGEYHCHGGGAASGQATSPRRLFLAAPSVGAFRNCAEARAAGAAPVRRGDPGYGPHLDRDSDGIGCEPYRDR
;
A
#
# COMPACT_ATOMS: atom_id res chain seq x y z
N MET A 1 10.40 -62.34 40.94
CA MET A 1 9.91 -62.44 39.55
C MET A 1 8.47 -61.92 39.51
N ARG A 2 8.27 -60.61 39.61
CA ARG A 2 6.96 -59.97 39.42
C ARG A 2 7.21 -58.69 38.66
N SER A 3 6.61 -58.67 37.48
CA SER A 3 6.91 -57.84 36.34
C SER A 3 6.87 -56.35 36.68
N ILE A 4 7.95 -55.66 36.32
CA ILE A 4 8.03 -54.21 36.19
C ILE A 4 7.07 -53.84 35.05
N ALA A 5 5.85 -53.47 35.40
CA ALA A 5 4.89 -52.87 34.51
C ALA A 5 4.59 -51.47 35.05
N ILE A 6 4.29 -50.54 34.15
CA ILE A 6 4.01 -49.12 34.43
C ILE A 6 5.34 -48.38 34.65
N LEU A 7 5.81 -47.49 33.78
CA LEU A 7 5.11 -46.51 32.98
C LEU A 7 6.08 -46.14 31.86
N SER A 8 5.89 -46.67 30.65
CA SER A 8 6.49 -46.05 29.46
C SER A 8 5.84 -44.67 29.35
N LEU A 9 6.47 -43.68 29.98
CA LEU A 9 6.17 -42.27 29.83
C LEU A 9 6.45 -41.95 28.37
N LEU A 10 5.41 -42.15 27.56
CA LEU A 10 5.35 -41.83 26.16
C LEU A 10 5.55 -40.32 26.06
N LEU A 11 6.82 -39.90 25.96
CA LEU A 11 7.21 -38.53 25.64
C LEU A 11 6.79 -38.29 24.18
N LEU A 12 5.49 -38.13 23.97
CA LEU A 12 4.94 -37.64 22.72
C LEU A 12 5.29 -36.15 22.68
N PRO A 13 6.18 -35.68 21.79
CA PRO A 13 6.41 -34.25 21.67
C PRO A 13 5.08 -33.64 21.22
N LEU A 14 4.43 -32.92 22.13
CA LEU A 14 3.35 -32.00 21.82
C LEU A 14 3.93 -31.02 20.80
N GLY A 15 3.52 -31.16 19.54
CA GLY A 15 3.98 -30.33 18.44
C GLY A 15 3.77 -28.86 18.77
N ILE A 16 4.87 -28.17 19.07
CA ILE A 16 4.93 -26.72 19.12
C ILE A 16 4.74 -26.23 17.68
N SER A 17 3.50 -25.87 17.38
CA SER A 17 3.15 -25.17 16.15
C SER A 17 3.67 -23.74 16.28
N GLU A 18 4.83 -23.47 15.70
CA GLU A 18 5.35 -22.11 15.63
C GLU A 18 4.52 -21.33 14.61
N VAL A 19 3.50 -20.61 15.10
CA VAL A 19 2.81 -19.61 14.27
C VAL A 19 3.74 -18.40 14.13
N SER A 20 4.44 -18.35 13.00
CA SER A 20 5.26 -17.21 12.61
C SER A 20 4.33 -16.02 12.39
N ALA A 21 4.32 -15.07 13.33
CA ALA A 21 3.71 -13.77 13.13
C ALA A 21 4.49 -13.02 12.04
N HIS A 22 3.90 -12.89 10.86
CA HIS A 22 4.49 -12.12 9.77
C HIS A 22 4.44 -10.63 10.13
N PRO A 23 5.50 -9.84 9.92
CA PRO A 23 5.40 -8.40 10.08
C PRO A 23 4.41 -7.89 9.04
N GLY A 24 3.27 -7.35 9.49
CA GLY A 24 2.33 -6.62 8.64
C GLY A 24 3.07 -5.42 8.07
N GLY A 25 3.62 -5.60 6.87
CA GLY A 25 4.65 -4.76 6.29
C GLY A 25 4.28 -3.28 6.34
N LEU A 26 4.92 -2.57 7.26
CA LEU A 26 5.08 -1.13 7.18
C LEU A 26 6.11 -0.87 6.07
N ASN A 27 5.98 0.23 5.34
CA ASN A 27 7.04 0.66 4.44
C ASN A 27 8.27 1.12 5.26
N SER A 28 9.34 1.51 4.57
CA SER A 28 10.57 1.99 5.21
C SER A 28 10.36 3.21 6.13
N GLU A 29 9.19 3.85 6.06
CA GLU A 29 8.78 5.02 6.84
C GLU A 29 7.87 4.65 8.03
N GLY A 30 7.55 3.37 8.23
CA GLY A 30 6.69 2.92 9.32
C GLY A 30 5.18 3.07 9.04
N CYS A 31 4.79 3.15 7.77
CA CYS A 31 3.42 3.43 7.35
C CYS A 31 2.82 2.33 6.46
N HIS A 32 1.48 2.23 6.44
CA HIS A 32 0.78 1.27 5.60
C HIS A 32 -0.62 1.73 5.16
N ASN A 33 -1.10 1.12 4.08
CA ASN A 33 -2.46 1.30 3.55
C ASN A 33 -3.39 0.19 4.03
N ASN A 34 -4.53 0.55 4.61
CA ASN A 34 -5.58 -0.39 4.95
C ASN A 34 -6.33 -0.82 3.68
N ARG A 35 -6.24 -2.10 3.33
CA ARG A 35 -6.91 -2.66 2.14
C ARG A 35 -8.43 -2.52 2.18
N LYS A 36 -9.05 -2.46 3.36
CA LYS A 36 -10.52 -2.39 3.48
C LYS A 36 -11.09 -0.99 3.27
N THR A 37 -10.36 0.03 3.71
CA THR A 37 -10.83 1.44 3.67
C THR A 37 -10.06 2.28 2.65
N GLY A 38 -8.90 1.81 2.19
CA GLY A 38 -7.95 2.59 1.39
C GLY A 38 -7.17 3.62 2.20
N GLU A 39 -7.31 3.65 3.53
CA GLU A 39 -6.69 4.67 4.39
C GLU A 39 -5.21 4.37 4.67
N TYR A 40 -4.33 5.36 4.43
CA TYR A 40 -2.91 5.30 4.76
C TYR A 40 -2.66 5.82 6.17
N HIS A 41 -1.98 5.04 7.02
CA HIS A 41 -1.61 5.47 8.36
C HIS A 41 -0.21 5.00 8.79
N CYS A 42 0.43 5.78 9.66
CA CYS A 42 1.81 5.59 10.13
C CYS A 42 1.87 5.30 11.62
N HIS A 43 2.81 4.44 12.04
CA HIS A 43 3.03 4.08 13.45
C HIS A 43 4.40 4.56 13.91
N GLY A 44 4.47 5.78 14.48
CA GLY A 44 5.72 6.34 15.01
C GLY A 44 5.59 7.74 15.61
N GLY A 45 5.40 7.79 16.94
CA GLY A 45 5.89 8.86 17.82
C GLY A 45 5.30 10.28 17.69
N GLY A 46 4.13 10.50 18.29
CA GLY A 46 3.81 11.79 18.92
C GLY A 46 2.77 12.65 18.21
N ALA A 47 1.62 12.78 18.85
CA ALA A 47 0.47 13.63 18.52
C ALA A 47 0.78 14.96 17.83
N ALA A 48 0.10 15.20 16.70
CA ALA A 48 -0.49 16.50 16.40
C ALA A 48 -1.80 16.30 15.65
N SER A 49 -2.89 16.28 16.43
CA SER A 49 -4.20 16.67 15.95
C SER A 49 -4.10 18.02 15.22
N GLY A 50 -4.72 18.08 14.04
CA GLY A 50 -5.23 19.32 13.47
C GLY A 50 -4.20 20.24 12.82
N GLN A 51 -3.85 19.95 11.56
CA GLN A 51 -3.62 21.03 10.62
C GLN A 51 -4.65 20.93 9.50
N ALA A 52 -5.72 21.71 9.67
CA ALA A 52 -6.55 22.16 8.57
C ALA A 52 -5.63 22.97 7.62
N THR A 53 -5.02 22.29 6.65
CA THR A 53 -4.30 22.95 5.57
C THR A 53 -5.33 23.61 4.67
N SER A 54 -5.54 24.89 4.90
CA SER A 54 -6.30 25.79 4.02
C SER A 54 -5.88 25.53 2.56
N PRO A 55 -6.80 25.23 1.62
CA PRO A 55 -6.46 24.80 0.26
C PRO A 55 -5.88 25.93 -0.62
N ARG A 56 -5.55 27.09 -0.02
CA ARG A 56 -5.30 28.33 -0.77
C ARG A 56 -3.82 28.71 -0.92
N ARG A 57 -2.87 27.84 -0.55
CA ARG A 57 -1.42 28.11 -0.64
C ARG A 57 -0.61 27.03 -1.37
N LEU A 58 -1.22 26.19 -2.19
CA LEU A 58 -0.50 25.23 -3.07
C LEU A 58 -0.74 25.47 -4.57
N PHE A 59 -1.55 26.47 -4.94
CA PHE A 59 -1.95 26.71 -6.33
C PHE A 59 -1.10 27.74 -7.09
N LEU A 60 0.08 28.10 -6.57
CA LEU A 60 1.01 28.96 -7.31
C LEU A 60 2.30 28.19 -7.56
N ALA A 61 2.46 27.75 -8.81
CA ALA A 61 3.70 27.31 -9.45
C ALA A 61 4.06 25.82 -9.42
N ALA A 62 3.10 24.93 -9.72
CA ALA A 62 3.49 23.77 -10.54
C ALA A 62 3.51 24.26 -11.99
N PRO A 63 4.63 24.16 -12.73
CA PRO A 63 4.56 24.27 -14.18
C PRO A 63 3.52 23.26 -14.64
N SER A 64 2.59 23.68 -15.48
CA SER A 64 1.67 22.77 -16.18
C SER A 64 2.52 21.91 -17.11
N VAL A 65 3.14 20.87 -16.52
CA VAL A 65 3.75 19.77 -17.24
C VAL A 65 2.64 19.25 -18.13
N GLY A 66 2.82 19.43 -19.44
CA GLY A 66 1.84 18.98 -20.42
C GLY A 66 1.54 17.50 -20.21
N ALA A 67 0.42 17.05 -20.77
CA ALA A 67 0.03 15.65 -20.66
C ALA A 67 1.18 14.72 -21.11
N PHE A 68 1.39 13.62 -20.39
CA PHE A 68 2.37 12.62 -20.82
C PHE A 68 2.03 12.15 -22.24
N ARG A 69 3.01 11.88 -23.08
CA ARG A 69 2.76 11.44 -24.46
C ARG A 69 2.06 10.08 -24.50
N ASN A 70 2.35 9.22 -23.53
CA ASN A 70 1.75 7.90 -23.39
C ASN A 70 1.95 7.36 -21.97
N CYS A 71 1.29 6.23 -21.69
CA CYS A 71 1.37 5.58 -20.39
C CYS A 71 2.71 4.94 -20.04
N ALA A 72 3.58 4.67 -21.01
CA ALA A 72 4.93 4.20 -20.71
C ALA A 72 5.76 5.32 -20.10
N GLU A 73 5.65 6.54 -20.62
CA GLU A 73 6.30 7.73 -20.06
C GLU A 73 5.76 8.05 -18.66
N ALA A 74 4.45 8.03 -18.46
CA ALA A 74 3.83 8.24 -17.15
C ALA A 74 4.30 7.20 -16.11
N ARG A 75 4.41 5.92 -16.50
CA ARG A 75 4.93 4.84 -15.63
C ARG A 75 6.42 5.00 -15.35
N ALA A 76 7.23 5.32 -16.36
CA ALA A 76 8.66 5.56 -16.18
C ALA A 76 8.94 6.75 -15.26
N ALA A 77 8.07 7.76 -15.27
CA ALA A 77 8.10 8.89 -14.36
C ALA A 77 7.54 8.58 -12.95
N GLY A 78 7.01 7.39 -12.71
CA GLY A 78 6.38 7.02 -11.44
C GLY A 78 5.05 7.75 -11.18
N ALA A 79 4.45 8.36 -12.20
CA ALA A 79 3.24 9.17 -12.08
C ALA A 79 1.94 8.37 -12.33
N ALA A 80 2.03 7.13 -12.82
CA ALA A 80 0.85 6.30 -13.08
C ALA A 80 0.35 5.59 -11.81
N PRO A 81 -0.98 5.50 -11.58
CA PRO A 81 -2.07 6.03 -12.43
C PRO A 81 -2.22 7.56 -12.34
N VAL A 82 -2.51 8.20 -13.48
CA VAL A 82 -2.61 9.67 -13.60
C VAL A 82 -4.09 10.07 -13.60
N ARG A 83 -4.57 10.89 -12.67
CA ARG A 83 -6.01 11.19 -12.56
C ARG A 83 -6.38 12.49 -13.26
N ARG A 84 -7.65 12.60 -13.66
CA ARG A 84 -8.20 13.84 -14.23
C ARG A 84 -7.99 15.00 -13.25
N GLY A 85 -7.29 16.03 -13.72
CA GLY A 85 -6.92 17.20 -12.92
C GLY A 85 -5.48 17.18 -12.41
N ASP A 86 -4.80 16.04 -12.46
CA ASP A 86 -3.38 15.95 -12.15
C ASP A 86 -2.53 16.56 -13.29
N PRO A 87 -1.39 17.19 -12.96
CA PRO A 87 -0.40 17.56 -13.96
C PRO A 87 0.07 16.29 -14.70
N GLY A 88 0.10 16.35 -16.03
CA GLY A 88 0.42 15.20 -16.87
C GLY A 88 -0.79 14.37 -17.31
N TYR A 89 -2.01 14.63 -16.83
CA TYR A 89 -3.21 13.97 -17.36
C TYR A 89 -3.53 14.47 -18.78
N GLY A 90 -3.86 13.53 -19.66
CA GLY A 90 -4.48 13.81 -20.95
C GLY A 90 -5.55 12.77 -21.24
N PRO A 91 -6.68 13.14 -21.89
CA PRO A 91 -7.75 12.19 -22.22
C PRO A 91 -7.27 10.97 -23.02
N HIS A 92 -6.17 11.09 -23.77
CA HIS A 92 -5.57 9.98 -24.53
C HIS A 92 -4.89 8.91 -23.64
N LEU A 93 -4.67 9.20 -22.36
CA LEU A 93 -4.13 8.26 -21.38
C LEU A 93 -5.21 7.41 -20.71
N ASP A 94 -6.46 7.84 -20.82
CA ASP A 94 -7.66 7.32 -20.15
C ASP A 94 -8.57 6.72 -21.23
N ARG A 95 -8.30 5.45 -21.57
CA ARG A 95 -8.88 4.78 -22.74
C ARG A 95 -10.39 4.63 -22.64
N ASP A 96 -10.92 4.46 -21.44
CA ASP A 96 -12.36 4.30 -21.15
C ASP A 96 -13.01 5.55 -20.56
N SER A 97 -12.25 6.63 -20.38
CA SER A 97 -12.74 7.94 -19.97
C SER A 97 -13.35 8.00 -18.56
N ASP A 98 -12.93 7.10 -17.67
CA ASP A 98 -13.41 7.02 -16.28
C ASP A 98 -12.76 8.07 -15.36
N GLY A 99 -11.75 8.78 -15.87
CA GLY A 99 -10.99 9.80 -15.14
C GLY A 99 -9.67 9.30 -14.57
N ILE A 100 -9.29 8.04 -14.84
CA ILE A 100 -8.05 7.44 -14.40
C ILE A 100 -7.25 7.00 -15.65
N GLY A 101 -6.12 7.67 -15.88
CA GLY A 101 -5.22 7.35 -16.97
C GLY A 101 -4.17 6.32 -16.55
N CYS A 102 -3.78 5.47 -17.50
CA CYS A 102 -2.64 4.55 -17.36
C CYS A 102 -2.76 3.51 -16.24
N GLU A 103 -3.97 3.03 -15.96
CA GLU A 103 -4.17 1.95 -15.01
C GLU A 103 -3.37 0.69 -15.38
N PRO A 104 -2.94 -0.09 -14.38
CA PRO A 104 -2.38 -1.41 -14.61
C PRO A 104 -3.47 -2.33 -15.19
N TYR A 105 -3.23 -2.85 -16.41
CA TYR A 105 -4.09 -3.80 -17.14
C TYR A 105 -4.36 -5.15 -16.42
N ARG A 106 -4.02 -5.29 -15.14
CA ARG A 106 -4.09 -6.59 -14.45
C ARG A 106 -5.46 -6.91 -13.87
N ASP A 107 -6.38 -5.94 -13.80
CA ASP A 107 -7.63 -6.09 -13.06
C ASP A 107 -8.89 -5.61 -13.84
N ARG A 108 -8.86 -5.59 -15.17
CA ARG A 108 -10.06 -5.39 -16.02
C ARG A 108 -10.28 -6.51 -17.02
#